data_AF-A0AAU4DH38-F1
#
_entry.id   AF-A0AAU4DH38-F1
#
_cell.length_a   1.000
_cell.length_b   1.000
_cell.length_c   1.000
_cell.angle_alpha   90.00
_cell.angle_beta   90.00
_cell.angle_gamma   90.00
#
_symmetry.space_group_name_H-M   'P 1'
#
loop_
_entity.id
_entity.type
_entity.pdbx_description
1 polymer ?
#
loop_
_entity_poly.entity_id
_entity_poly.type
_entity_poly.pdbx_seq_one_letter_code
_entity_poly.pdbx_strand_id
1 'polypeptide(L)'
;MRRWLLALVPVLMLLLLPVARAAYGAQESAPAEGPQAQTFGIQPAGATEPDSRGTFSYAATPGAVVKDHVAVWNYSDQPLTLRLYPADAFNTDSGGYDVLPEGRPSGAAGTWLKAAADSLTLPARSRQIVPFTLAVPADATPGDHPAGIVVALRQESKDAQGNPVTVDQRVGARVNVRVAGALRAELKVEDARVAYHPSANPLGTGRTTVSYTVRNTGNVRLGGRQAVRVTNLFGSVATGSAPADLQELLPGNAVSYRVEVSGAYPTFLGTAGITVDPLPIGADHDPGLTSTVHKQRYAGVPWALLAVLLPLAAAGTWWWRRRRHHARLAALPVPSPAAAPVAVGLLLLALLTAGQFAGAPTASAADGGTLVFDYPAGHDDDSIDLLTSGPCPDPATAYLSMRITGEGFPPEGAPLAGTVAATAYRQAANGGYVMPLGNTLRVVANRSGAGALHGAYTVTATCRAKVNPTALREFSGVLTFTTPTTWQTGAVAPEGAIHEAAADPAKTAADHGTAGAPAPTGAPTAARQRASGLGPGSWAAIAGGLLLIGWVAVPPLRRRLARPAADPQGSTE
;
A
#
# COMPACT_ATOMS: atom_id res chain seq x y z
N MET A 1 -9.80 -75.36 -39.43
CA MET A 1 -9.41 -74.36 -40.47
C MET A 1 -9.62 -72.98 -39.84
N ARG A 2 -8.70 -72.46 -39.02
CA ARG A 2 -7.42 -71.80 -39.33
C ARG A 2 -7.61 -70.43 -40.01
N ARG A 3 -7.44 -69.37 -39.20
CA ARG A 3 -7.23 -67.93 -39.53
C ARG A 3 -8.51 -67.24 -40.03
N TRP A 4 -9.08 -66.25 -39.36
CA TRP A 4 -8.65 -64.86 -39.21
C TRP A 4 -9.47 -64.18 -38.09
N LEU A 5 -9.00 -63.02 -37.59
CA LEU A 5 -9.58 -62.12 -36.58
C LEU A 5 -9.02 -62.25 -35.15
N LEU A 6 -7.70 -62.07 -35.06
CA LEU A 6 -7.06 -61.35 -33.96
C LEU A 6 -7.24 -59.84 -34.21
N ALA A 7 -8.05 -59.16 -33.40
CA ALA A 7 -7.90 -57.74 -33.00
C ALA A 7 -9.19 -57.27 -32.30
N LEU A 8 -9.17 -57.15 -30.96
CA LEU A 8 -10.01 -56.32 -30.07
C LEU A 8 -10.28 -57.01 -28.72
N VAL A 9 -9.24 -57.38 -27.96
CA VAL A 9 -9.42 -57.82 -26.55
C VAL A 9 -8.27 -57.39 -25.63
N PRO A 10 -7.87 -56.10 -25.60
CA PRO A 10 -7.56 -55.57 -24.26
C PRO A 10 -7.95 -54.09 -24.14
N VAL A 11 -9.25 -53.80 -24.02
CA VAL A 11 -9.72 -52.50 -23.49
C VAL A 11 -10.73 -52.70 -22.34
N LEU A 12 -11.21 -53.93 -22.12
CA LEU A 12 -12.26 -54.21 -21.13
C LEU A 12 -11.73 -54.93 -19.87
N MET A 13 -10.53 -54.58 -19.40
CA MET A 13 -9.97 -55.14 -18.15
C MET A 13 -9.19 -54.11 -17.32
N LEU A 14 -9.64 -52.85 -17.31
CA LEU A 14 -9.14 -51.82 -16.40
C LEU A 14 -10.25 -51.00 -15.70
N LEU A 15 -11.48 -51.55 -15.65
CA LEU A 15 -12.68 -50.86 -15.13
C LEU A 15 -13.21 -51.44 -13.81
N LEU A 16 -12.40 -52.20 -13.07
CA LEU A 16 -12.77 -52.77 -11.77
C LEU A 16 -11.70 -52.50 -10.71
N LEU A 17 -11.44 -51.22 -10.44
CA LEU A 17 -10.88 -50.78 -9.16
C LEU A 17 -12.05 -50.34 -8.27
N PRO A 18 -12.26 -50.96 -7.09
CA PRO A 18 -13.22 -50.46 -6.13
C PRO A 18 -12.68 -49.15 -5.57
N VAL A 19 -13.36 -48.04 -5.88
CA VAL A 19 -13.15 -46.76 -5.18
C VAL A 19 -13.58 -47.00 -3.73
N ALA A 20 -12.60 -47.23 -2.86
CA ALA A 20 -12.80 -47.10 -1.43
C ALA A 20 -13.24 -45.65 -1.19
N ARG A 21 -14.55 -45.46 -0.98
CA ARG A 21 -15.12 -44.23 -0.44
C ARG A 21 -14.49 -44.06 0.95
N ALA A 22 -13.42 -43.28 1.03
CA ALA A 22 -13.07 -42.61 2.26
C ALA A 22 -14.29 -41.75 2.61
N ALA A 23 -15.09 -42.22 3.57
CA ALA A 23 -16.00 -41.37 4.29
C ALA A 23 -15.14 -40.33 5.01
N TYR A 24 -14.83 -39.23 4.32
CA TYR A 24 -14.58 -37.97 4.99
C TYR A 24 -15.86 -37.69 5.76
N GLY A 25 -15.86 -38.04 7.04
CA GLY A 25 -16.82 -37.47 7.98
C GLY A 25 -16.75 -35.98 7.75
N ALA A 26 -17.87 -35.39 7.34
CA ALA A 26 -18.07 -33.97 7.49
C ALA A 26 -17.90 -33.71 8.98
N GLN A 27 -16.69 -33.32 9.38
CA GLN A 27 -16.46 -32.75 10.68
C GLN A 27 -17.18 -31.42 10.60
N GLU A 28 -18.42 -31.44 11.06
CA GLU A 28 -19.23 -30.27 11.29
C GLU A 28 -18.38 -29.37 12.18
N SER A 29 -17.79 -28.36 11.53
CA SER A 29 -17.05 -27.32 12.21
C SER A 29 -18.03 -26.72 13.19
N ALA A 30 -17.82 -27.02 14.47
CA ALA A 30 -18.56 -26.42 15.56
C ALA A 30 -18.67 -24.92 15.27
N PRO A 31 -19.87 -24.32 15.43
CA PRO A 31 -20.02 -22.90 15.22
C PRO A 31 -18.94 -22.20 16.05
N ALA A 32 -18.10 -21.41 15.39
CA ALA A 32 -17.20 -20.51 16.08
C ALA A 32 -18.05 -19.74 17.09
N GLU A 33 -17.69 -19.84 18.37
CA GLU A 33 -18.35 -19.07 19.43
C GLU A 33 -18.51 -17.65 18.92
N GLY A 34 -19.76 -17.18 18.87
CA GLY A 34 -20.05 -15.79 18.57
C GLY A 34 -19.31 -14.89 19.55
N PRO A 35 -19.22 -13.57 19.28
CA PRO A 35 -18.59 -12.62 20.18
C PRO A 35 -19.12 -12.87 21.61
N GLN A 36 -18.24 -13.27 22.53
CA GLN A 36 -18.67 -13.55 23.90
C GLN A 36 -19.37 -12.30 24.43
N ALA A 37 -20.57 -12.47 24.98
CA ALA A 37 -21.40 -11.37 25.41
C ALA A 37 -20.60 -10.48 26.37
N GLN A 38 -20.48 -9.19 26.05
CA GLN A 38 -19.73 -8.24 26.87
C GLN A 38 -20.36 -8.19 28.28
N THR A 39 -19.66 -8.76 29.27
CA THR A 39 -20.20 -9.01 30.62
C THR A 39 -20.14 -7.77 31.51
N PHE A 40 -19.24 -6.82 31.22
CA PHE A 40 -19.06 -5.57 31.93
C PHE A 40 -18.56 -4.46 30.99
N GLY A 41 -18.68 -3.22 31.43
CA GLY A 41 -18.29 -2.05 30.64
C GLY A 41 -17.81 -0.89 31.50
N ILE A 42 -17.16 0.07 30.85
CA ILE A 42 -16.69 1.30 31.46
C ILE A 42 -17.01 2.47 30.52
N GLN A 43 -17.50 3.57 31.08
CA GLN A 43 -17.80 4.78 30.31
C GLN A 43 -17.68 6.05 31.16
N PRO A 44 -17.43 7.22 30.56
CA PRO A 44 -17.46 8.49 31.25
C PRO A 44 -18.77 8.77 31.99
N ALA A 45 -18.67 9.49 33.11
CA ALA A 45 -19.81 9.85 33.93
C ALA A 45 -19.66 11.21 34.60
N GLY A 46 -20.80 11.83 34.91
CA GLY A 46 -20.88 12.87 35.93
C GLY A 46 -20.95 12.27 37.34
N ALA A 47 -21.17 13.13 38.33
CA ALA A 47 -21.22 12.71 39.74
C ALA A 47 -22.36 11.72 40.05
N THR A 48 -23.44 11.73 39.27
CA THR A 48 -24.66 10.94 39.54
C THR A 48 -25.08 10.02 38.40
N GLU A 49 -24.74 10.34 37.16
CA GLU A 49 -25.17 9.60 35.97
C GLU A 49 -24.04 9.49 34.95
N PRO A 50 -23.99 8.39 34.16
CA PRO A 50 -23.14 8.33 32.98
C PRO A 50 -23.52 9.38 31.94
N ASP A 51 -22.55 9.82 31.16
CA ASP A 51 -22.75 10.84 30.14
C ASP A 51 -22.47 10.30 28.72
N SER A 52 -22.59 11.17 27.71
CA SER A 52 -22.44 10.83 26.30
C SER A 52 -21.01 10.93 25.77
N ARG A 53 -20.01 11.23 26.63
CA ARG A 53 -18.62 11.32 26.19
C ARG A 53 -18.13 9.92 25.82
N GLY A 54 -17.54 9.79 24.63
CA GLY A 54 -16.90 8.53 24.21
C GLY A 54 -15.50 8.33 24.81
N THR A 55 -14.84 9.41 25.22
CA THR A 55 -13.50 9.41 25.82
C THR A 55 -13.37 10.58 26.80
N PHE A 56 -12.40 10.52 27.70
CA PHE A 56 -12.00 11.68 28.50
C PHE A 56 -10.96 12.49 27.74
N SER A 57 -11.22 13.78 27.51
CA SER A 57 -10.28 14.69 26.83
C SER A 57 -10.11 15.95 27.66
N TYR A 58 -8.88 16.23 28.08
CA TYR A 58 -8.54 17.36 28.95
C TYR A 58 -7.45 18.23 28.31
N ALA A 59 -7.68 19.54 28.29
CA ALA A 59 -6.62 20.52 28.08
C ALA A 59 -6.19 21.06 29.45
N ALA A 60 -4.92 20.93 29.79
CA ALA A 60 -4.39 21.24 31.11
C ALA A 60 -3.07 22.02 31.01
N THR A 61 -2.77 22.80 32.04
CA THR A 61 -1.43 23.36 32.26
C THR A 61 -0.67 22.45 33.23
N PRO A 62 0.68 22.50 33.24
CA PRO A 62 1.45 21.84 34.30
C PRO A 62 0.95 22.24 35.69
N GLY A 63 0.86 21.27 36.61
CA GLY A 63 0.32 21.47 37.96
C GLY A 63 -1.21 21.47 38.09
N ALA A 64 -1.95 21.34 36.98
CA ALA A 64 -3.42 21.33 37.03
C ALA A 64 -3.95 20.06 37.70
N VAL A 65 -5.06 20.21 38.43
CA VAL A 65 -5.81 19.11 39.04
C VAL A 65 -7.23 19.11 38.51
N VAL A 66 -7.63 18.00 37.90
CA VAL A 66 -8.99 17.77 37.38
C VAL A 66 -9.62 16.64 38.16
N LYS A 67 -10.89 16.81 38.54
CA LYS A 67 -11.71 15.78 39.18
C LYS A 67 -12.84 15.42 38.25
N ASP A 68 -13.05 14.13 38.03
CA ASP A 68 -14.10 13.63 37.15
C ASP A 68 -14.56 12.24 37.64
N HIS A 69 -15.52 11.64 36.96
CA HIS A 69 -16.09 10.36 37.34
C HIS A 69 -16.13 9.38 36.17
N VAL A 70 -16.09 8.10 36.51
CA VAL A 70 -16.22 7.01 35.56
C VAL A 70 -17.29 6.04 36.05
N ALA A 71 -18.19 5.62 35.16
CA ALA A 71 -19.19 4.60 35.45
C ALA A 71 -18.68 3.23 35.03
N VAL A 72 -18.81 2.27 35.94
CA VAL A 72 -18.52 0.86 35.68
C VAL A 72 -19.82 0.08 35.73
N TRP A 73 -20.09 -0.69 34.69
CA TRP A 73 -21.31 -1.49 34.51
C TRP A 73 -21.03 -2.97 34.67
N ASN A 74 -21.96 -3.65 35.34
CA ASN A 74 -22.10 -5.09 35.27
C ASN A 74 -23.35 -5.42 34.45
N TYR A 75 -23.13 -5.93 33.23
CA TYR A 75 -24.21 -6.36 32.34
C TYR A 75 -24.61 -7.82 32.57
N SER A 76 -23.89 -8.57 33.39
CA SER A 76 -24.19 -9.97 33.65
C SER A 76 -25.33 -10.14 34.68
N ASP A 77 -25.85 -11.37 34.73
CA ASP A 77 -26.86 -11.79 35.72
C ASP A 77 -26.23 -12.27 37.04
N GLN A 78 -24.91 -12.14 37.20
CA GLN A 78 -24.17 -12.55 38.39
C GLN A 78 -23.42 -11.35 38.97
N PRO A 79 -23.14 -11.33 40.29
CA PRO A 79 -22.27 -10.32 40.86
C PRO A 79 -20.84 -10.47 40.30
N LEU A 80 -20.22 -9.36 39.93
CA LEU A 80 -18.84 -9.32 39.45
C LEU A 80 -17.96 -8.54 40.42
N THR A 81 -16.77 -9.06 40.68
CA THR A 81 -15.71 -8.29 41.34
C THR A 81 -14.70 -7.88 40.29
N LEU A 82 -14.68 -6.59 39.98
CA LEU A 82 -13.87 -5.99 38.95
C LEU A 82 -12.76 -5.16 39.56
N ARG A 83 -11.62 -5.16 38.90
CA ARG A 83 -10.49 -4.31 39.25
C ARG A 83 -10.50 -3.05 38.43
N LEU A 84 -10.31 -1.91 39.09
CA LEU A 84 -10.25 -0.60 38.42
C LEU A 84 -8.84 -0.04 38.61
N TYR A 85 -8.15 0.29 37.53
CA TYR A 85 -6.84 0.93 37.62
C TYR A 85 -6.58 1.84 36.43
N PRO A 86 -5.92 2.99 36.64
CA PRO A 86 -5.35 3.76 35.56
C PRO A 86 -4.02 3.17 35.10
N ALA A 87 -3.70 3.32 33.81
CA ALA A 87 -2.37 3.02 33.30
C ALA A 87 -2.07 3.80 32.01
N ASP A 88 -0.80 3.80 31.60
CA ASP A 88 -0.38 4.44 30.35
C ASP A 88 -0.99 3.74 29.13
N ALA A 89 -1.31 4.54 28.11
CA ALA A 89 -1.73 4.01 26.83
C ALA A 89 -0.52 3.80 25.91
N PHE A 90 -0.63 2.78 25.06
CA PHE A 90 0.36 2.47 24.05
C PHE A 90 -0.31 2.04 22.74
N ASN A 91 0.46 2.03 21.65
CA ASN A 91 0.00 1.42 20.41
C ASN A 91 0.42 -0.04 20.35
N THR A 92 -0.50 -0.93 20.01
CA THR A 92 -0.19 -2.33 19.68
C THR A 92 0.66 -2.41 18.42
N ASP A 93 1.24 -3.58 18.13
CA ASP A 93 2.01 -3.81 16.91
C ASP A 93 1.21 -3.56 15.62
N SER A 94 -0.12 -3.66 15.69
CA SER A 94 -1.05 -3.34 14.60
C SER A 94 -1.46 -1.86 14.54
N GLY A 95 -0.94 -1.02 15.44
CA GLY A 95 -1.28 0.40 15.56
C GLY A 95 -2.58 0.70 16.28
N GLY A 96 -3.21 -0.30 16.91
CA GLY A 96 -4.39 -0.11 17.75
C GLY A 96 -4.04 0.60 19.06
N TYR A 97 -4.97 1.35 19.62
CA TYR A 97 -4.82 1.94 20.96
C TYR A 97 -5.11 0.88 22.02
N ASP A 98 -4.19 0.68 22.95
CA ASP A 98 -4.37 -0.19 24.11
C ASP A 98 -3.78 0.48 25.36
N VAL A 99 -4.10 -0.06 26.54
CA VAL A 99 -3.67 0.44 27.83
C VAL A 99 -2.87 -0.64 28.52
N LEU A 100 -1.79 -0.28 29.21
CA LEU A 100 -0.90 -1.25 29.83
C LEU A 100 -1.67 -2.20 30.76
N PRO A 101 -1.42 -3.53 30.67
CA PRO A 101 -2.02 -4.48 31.58
C PRO A 101 -1.52 -4.27 32.98
N GLU A 102 -2.32 -4.77 33.90
CA GLU A 102 -2.01 -4.75 35.30
C GLU A 102 -0.68 -5.45 35.60
N GLY A 103 0.13 -4.88 36.49
CA GLY A 103 1.47 -5.37 36.81
C GLY A 103 2.59 -4.84 35.90
N ARG A 104 2.25 -4.13 34.81
CA ARG A 104 3.22 -3.32 34.06
C ARG A 104 3.25 -1.90 34.63
N PRO A 105 4.39 -1.42 35.15
CA PRO A 105 4.45 -0.08 35.74
C PRO A 105 4.22 0.99 34.66
N SER A 106 3.39 1.98 35.01
CA SER A 106 3.24 3.20 34.21
C SER A 106 4.34 4.20 34.58
N GLY A 107 4.76 5.00 33.60
CA GLY A 107 5.74 6.08 33.74
C GLY A 107 5.29 7.43 33.16
N ALA A 108 4.08 7.51 32.61
CA ALA A 108 3.51 8.73 32.02
C ALA A 108 2.15 9.07 32.64
N ALA A 109 1.17 9.52 31.84
CA ALA A 109 -0.13 10.02 32.32
C ALA A 109 -0.95 9.02 33.15
N GLY A 110 -0.69 7.72 33.05
CA GLY A 110 -1.29 6.71 33.92
C GLY A 110 -0.96 6.96 35.40
N THR A 111 0.21 7.51 35.70
CA THR A 111 0.64 7.86 37.07
C THR A 111 -0.02 9.12 37.61
N TRP A 112 -0.59 9.95 36.73
CA TRP A 112 -1.26 11.20 37.08
C TRP A 112 -2.71 10.95 37.51
N LEU A 113 -3.26 9.81 37.11
CA LEU A 113 -4.62 9.40 37.40
C LEU A 113 -4.68 8.60 38.70
N LYS A 114 -5.67 8.91 39.53
CA LYS A 114 -5.97 8.17 40.76
C LYS A 114 -7.47 7.94 40.88
N ALA A 115 -7.89 6.68 40.75
CA ALA A 115 -9.27 6.28 41.06
C ALA A 115 -9.48 6.26 42.59
N ALA A 116 -10.71 6.49 43.04
CA ALA A 116 -11.05 6.42 44.47
C ALA A 116 -11.15 4.97 44.98
N ALA A 117 -11.21 3.98 44.10
CA ALA A 117 -11.27 2.56 44.42
C ALA A 117 -10.50 1.74 43.39
N ASP A 118 -9.79 0.71 43.86
CA ASP A 118 -8.99 -0.20 43.02
C ASP A 118 -9.72 -1.53 42.72
N SER A 119 -10.79 -1.79 43.46
CA SER A 119 -11.65 -2.97 43.34
C SER A 119 -13.11 -2.60 43.60
N LEU A 120 -14.01 -3.14 42.79
CA LEU A 120 -15.45 -2.87 42.81
C LEU A 120 -16.20 -4.19 42.77
N THR A 121 -17.11 -4.40 43.72
CA THR A 121 -18.05 -5.53 43.68
C THR A 121 -19.41 -5.01 43.27
N LEU A 122 -19.81 -5.35 42.04
CA LEU A 122 -21.05 -4.90 41.42
C LEU A 122 -22.08 -6.03 41.44
N PRO A 123 -23.27 -5.81 42.02
CA PRO A 123 -24.40 -6.72 41.83
C PRO A 123 -24.72 -6.97 40.35
N ALA A 124 -25.47 -8.03 40.07
CA ALA A 124 -26.01 -8.30 38.75
C ALA A 124 -26.78 -7.08 38.21
N ARG A 125 -26.65 -6.81 36.91
CA ARG A 125 -27.38 -5.73 36.20
C ARG A 125 -27.30 -4.35 36.89
N SER A 126 -26.15 -4.02 37.47
CA SER A 126 -25.96 -2.78 38.22
C SER A 126 -24.80 -1.94 37.67
N ARG A 127 -24.64 -0.74 38.23
CA ARG A 127 -23.51 0.15 37.93
C ARG A 127 -23.01 0.83 39.19
N GLN A 128 -21.77 1.27 39.17
CA GLN A 128 -21.19 2.15 40.18
C GLN A 128 -20.41 3.27 39.51
N ILE A 129 -20.58 4.49 40.04
CA ILE A 129 -19.81 5.66 39.62
C ILE A 129 -18.66 5.83 40.58
N VAL A 130 -17.45 5.92 40.04
CA VAL A 130 -16.21 6.05 40.80
C VAL A 130 -15.57 7.39 40.47
N PRO A 131 -15.35 8.26 41.47
CA PRO A 131 -14.59 9.48 41.26
C PRO A 131 -13.11 9.15 41.01
N PHE A 132 -12.48 9.92 40.14
CA PHE A 132 -11.04 9.90 39.95
C PHE A 132 -10.46 11.31 39.88
N THR A 133 -9.18 11.42 40.15
CA THR A 133 -8.42 12.67 40.06
C THR A 133 -7.32 12.52 39.02
N LEU A 134 -7.18 13.49 38.14
CA LEU A 134 -6.04 13.70 37.26
C LEU A 134 -5.20 14.84 37.84
N ALA A 135 -3.99 14.53 38.31
CA ALA A 135 -3.04 15.51 38.84
C ALA A 135 -1.84 15.61 37.89
N VAL A 136 -1.82 16.63 37.05
CA VAL A 136 -0.74 16.87 36.10
C VAL A 136 0.49 17.39 36.87
N PRO A 137 1.66 16.76 36.76
CA PRO A 137 2.88 17.24 37.41
C PRO A 137 3.25 18.66 37.00
N ALA A 138 3.93 19.40 37.87
CA ALA A 138 4.40 20.75 37.58
C ALA A 138 5.51 20.77 36.51
N ASP A 139 6.24 19.68 36.35
CA ASP A 139 7.28 19.44 35.35
C ASP A 139 6.78 18.66 34.13
N ALA A 140 5.46 18.50 33.97
CA ALA A 140 4.88 17.81 32.83
C ALA A 140 5.29 18.49 31.51
N THR A 141 5.86 17.71 30.60
CA THR A 141 6.29 18.22 29.30
C THR A 141 5.08 18.61 28.44
N PRO A 142 5.16 19.66 27.61
CA PRO A 142 4.09 19.99 26.67
C PRO A 142 3.77 18.85 25.70
N GLY A 143 2.51 18.74 25.28
CA GLY A 143 2.05 17.74 24.31
C GLY A 143 0.92 16.85 24.83
N ASP A 144 0.61 15.81 24.06
CA ASP A 144 -0.37 14.78 24.38
C ASP A 144 0.24 13.69 25.27
N HIS A 145 -0.47 13.37 26.34
CA HIS A 145 -0.15 12.30 27.28
C HIS A 145 -1.35 11.35 27.36
N PRO A 146 -1.34 10.28 26.57
CA PRO A 146 -2.43 9.32 26.50
C PRO A 146 -2.35 8.32 27.65
N ALA A 147 -3.50 8.02 28.24
CA ALA A 147 -3.67 7.06 29.32
C ALA A 147 -5.05 6.41 29.22
N GLY A 148 -5.33 5.43 30.07
CA GLY A 148 -6.69 4.91 30.20
C GLY A 148 -7.01 4.50 31.61
N ILE A 149 -8.30 4.46 31.91
CA ILE A 149 -8.83 3.83 33.10
C ILE A 149 -9.38 2.48 32.66
N VAL A 150 -8.82 1.40 33.20
CA VAL A 150 -9.14 0.03 32.81
C VAL A 150 -9.95 -0.62 33.91
N VAL A 151 -11.02 -1.30 33.49
CA VAL A 151 -11.68 -2.28 34.33
C VAL A 151 -11.32 -3.70 33.86
N ALA A 152 -10.92 -4.55 34.79
CA ALA A 152 -10.43 -5.90 34.49
C ALA A 152 -11.17 -6.96 35.33
N LEU A 153 -11.45 -8.10 34.69
CA LEU A 153 -11.99 -9.30 35.31
C LEU A 153 -11.03 -10.45 35.04
N ARG A 154 -10.33 -10.90 36.09
CA ARG A 154 -9.50 -12.09 36.03
C ARG A 154 -10.36 -13.31 36.35
N GLN A 155 -10.44 -14.24 35.39
CA GLN A 155 -11.10 -15.53 35.57
C GLN A 155 -10.07 -16.63 35.46
N GLU A 156 -10.08 -17.56 36.42
CA GLU A 156 -9.35 -18.81 36.33
C GLU A 156 -10.32 -19.87 35.81
N SER A 157 -10.06 -20.37 34.61
CA SER A 157 -10.76 -21.49 34.00
C SER A 157 -9.82 -22.68 33.85
N LYS A 158 -10.35 -23.82 33.43
CA LYS A 158 -9.55 -24.97 33.00
C LYS A 158 -9.82 -25.23 31.52
N ASP A 159 -8.79 -25.52 30.74
CA ASP A 159 -8.99 -25.96 29.36
C ASP A 159 -9.64 -27.35 29.29
N ALA A 160 -9.97 -27.81 28.08
CA ALA A 160 -10.56 -29.12 27.85
C ALA A 160 -9.66 -30.30 28.30
N GLN A 161 -8.38 -30.03 28.57
CA GLN A 161 -7.37 -30.97 29.05
C GLN A 161 -7.13 -30.85 30.57
N GLY A 162 -7.85 -29.96 31.26
CA GLY A 162 -7.78 -29.75 32.71
C GLY A 162 -6.65 -28.83 33.17
N ASN A 163 -5.90 -28.19 32.26
CA ASN A 163 -4.85 -27.24 32.61
C ASN A 163 -5.47 -25.91 33.07
N PRO A 164 -4.92 -25.28 34.13
CA PRO A 164 -5.39 -23.96 34.55
C PRO A 164 -5.09 -22.91 33.46
N VAL A 165 -6.12 -22.21 33.01
CA VAL A 165 -6.05 -21.09 32.08
C VAL A 165 -6.57 -19.85 32.79
N THR A 166 -5.74 -18.81 32.89
CA THR A 166 -6.18 -17.52 33.41
C THR A 166 -6.56 -16.63 32.24
N VAL A 167 -7.83 -16.24 32.17
CA VAL A 167 -8.36 -15.29 31.19
C VAL A 167 -8.54 -13.94 31.88
N ASP A 168 -7.83 -12.92 31.40
CA ASP A 168 -8.00 -11.55 31.87
C ASP A 168 -8.81 -10.75 30.85
N GLN A 169 -10.07 -10.49 31.16
CA GLN A 169 -10.93 -9.65 30.33
C GLN A 169 -10.76 -8.20 30.75
N ARG A 170 -10.49 -7.31 29.80
CA ARG A 170 -10.18 -5.90 30.08
C ARG A 170 -10.97 -4.99 29.17
N VAL A 171 -11.58 -3.95 29.74
CA VAL A 171 -12.23 -2.88 28.98
C VAL A 171 -11.73 -1.54 29.53
N GLY A 172 -11.26 -0.66 28.66
CA GLY A 172 -10.67 0.62 29.04
C GLY A 172 -11.42 1.82 28.50
N ALA A 173 -11.59 2.85 29.32
CA ALA A 173 -11.98 4.19 28.88
C ALA A 173 -10.72 4.99 28.56
N ARG A 174 -10.63 5.54 27.34
CA ARG A 174 -9.48 6.33 26.91
C ARG A 174 -9.47 7.69 27.60
N VAL A 175 -8.28 8.11 28.03
CA VAL A 175 -7.99 9.41 28.64
C VAL A 175 -6.91 10.11 27.83
N ASN A 176 -7.25 11.23 27.22
CA ASN A 176 -6.36 12.07 26.44
C ASN A 176 -6.10 13.36 27.21
N VAL A 177 -4.87 13.53 27.71
CA VAL A 177 -4.46 14.76 28.40
C VAL A 177 -3.54 15.55 27.50
N ARG A 178 -3.89 16.80 27.18
CA ARG A 178 -3.01 17.72 26.47
C ARG A 178 -2.47 18.77 27.43
N VAL A 179 -1.16 18.76 27.61
CA VAL A 179 -0.43 19.76 28.40
C VAL A 179 -0.04 20.92 27.49
N ALA A 180 -0.41 22.14 27.89
CA ALA A 180 -0.14 23.36 27.15
C ALA A 180 1.36 23.62 26.96
N GLY A 181 1.74 24.09 25.77
CA GLY A 181 3.10 24.52 25.43
C GLY A 181 3.42 24.25 23.96
N ALA A 182 4.71 24.22 23.60
CA ALA A 182 5.14 24.04 22.22
C ALA A 182 4.82 22.62 21.71
N LEU A 183 4.01 22.55 20.64
CA LEU A 183 3.67 21.31 19.97
C LEU A 183 4.64 21.02 18.82
N ARG A 184 5.03 19.76 18.68
CA ARG A 184 5.88 19.21 17.63
C ARG A 184 5.17 18.02 17.01
N ALA A 185 4.66 18.22 15.80
CA ALA A 185 4.02 17.18 15.02
C ALA A 185 5.02 16.56 14.04
N GLU A 186 5.59 15.41 14.38
CA GLU A 186 6.63 14.77 13.57
C GLU A 186 6.48 13.25 13.57
N LEU A 187 6.37 12.69 12.36
CA LEU A 187 6.44 11.26 12.11
C LEU A 187 7.74 10.93 11.37
N LYS A 188 8.43 9.88 11.81
CA LYS A 188 9.70 9.45 11.23
C LYS A 188 9.63 7.99 10.79
N VAL A 189 10.19 7.71 9.63
CA VAL A 189 10.37 6.34 9.13
C VAL A 189 11.73 5.80 9.58
N GLU A 190 11.73 4.64 10.21
CA GLU A 190 12.90 3.94 10.73
C GLU A 190 12.93 2.49 10.21
N ASP A 191 14.10 1.85 10.32
CA ASP A 191 14.31 0.43 10.02
C ASP A 191 13.80 -0.06 8.66
N ALA A 192 13.84 0.81 7.64
CA ALA A 192 13.41 0.47 6.29
C ALA A 192 14.27 -0.63 5.66
N ARG A 193 13.63 -1.77 5.36
CA ARG A 193 14.21 -2.93 4.69
C ARG A 193 13.42 -3.24 3.43
N VAL A 194 14.14 -3.56 2.37
CA VAL A 194 13.55 -3.86 1.06
C VAL A 194 14.12 -5.18 0.55
N ALA A 195 13.22 -6.11 0.24
CA ALA A 195 13.56 -7.40 -0.34
C ALA A 195 12.91 -7.54 -1.71
N TYR A 196 13.70 -7.87 -2.73
CA TYR A 196 13.20 -8.14 -4.08
C TYR A 196 13.06 -9.64 -4.30
N HIS A 197 11.88 -10.05 -4.75
CA HIS A 197 11.52 -11.42 -5.11
C HIS A 197 11.43 -11.52 -6.63
N PRO A 198 12.45 -12.08 -7.31
CA PRO A 198 12.45 -12.22 -8.76
C PRO A 198 11.37 -13.20 -9.22
N SER A 199 10.85 -12.99 -10.43
CA SER A 199 9.98 -13.95 -11.10
C SER A 199 10.78 -14.93 -11.96
N ALA A 200 10.18 -16.08 -12.28
CA ALA A 200 10.80 -17.08 -13.16
C ALA A 200 10.84 -16.63 -14.63
N ASN A 201 10.07 -15.60 -15.00
CA ASN A 201 10.08 -15.04 -16.34
C ASN A 201 11.29 -14.10 -16.50
N PRO A 202 12.25 -14.37 -17.42
CA PRO A 202 13.45 -13.54 -17.60
C PRO A 202 13.16 -12.10 -18.05
N LEU A 203 11.97 -11.84 -18.62
CA LEU A 203 11.51 -10.50 -19.02
C LEU A 203 10.37 -9.98 -18.14
N GLY A 204 9.99 -10.73 -17.10
CA GLY A 204 8.86 -10.40 -16.23
C GLY A 204 9.24 -9.45 -15.09
N THR A 205 8.22 -8.86 -14.49
CA THR A 205 8.34 -8.09 -13.24
C THR A 205 8.45 -9.02 -12.03
N GLY A 206 9.03 -8.53 -10.94
CA GLY A 206 9.08 -9.22 -9.66
C GLY A 206 8.17 -8.57 -8.61
N ARG A 207 8.18 -9.14 -7.40
CA ARG A 207 7.52 -8.56 -6.22
C ARG A 207 8.58 -7.96 -5.30
N THR A 208 8.30 -6.80 -4.73
CA THR A 208 9.20 -6.14 -3.77
C THR A 208 8.49 -6.02 -2.44
N THR A 209 9.04 -6.62 -1.39
CA THR A 209 8.51 -6.50 -0.03
C THR A 209 9.26 -5.40 0.69
N VAL A 210 8.54 -4.34 1.06
CA VAL A 210 9.07 -3.20 1.82
C VAL A 210 8.57 -3.32 3.25
N SER A 211 9.50 -3.44 4.20
CA SER A 211 9.19 -3.45 5.64
C SER A 211 9.80 -2.21 6.28
N TYR A 212 9.03 -1.46 7.07
CA TYR A 212 9.49 -0.24 7.71
C TYR A 212 8.71 0.02 8.99
N THR A 213 9.27 0.85 9.86
CA THR A 213 8.63 1.24 11.11
C THR A 213 8.37 2.74 11.09
N VAL A 214 7.14 3.15 11.39
CA VAL A 214 6.79 4.56 11.56
C VAL A 214 6.79 4.87 13.06
N ARG A 215 7.60 5.83 13.48
CA ARG A 215 7.69 6.31 14.87
C ARG A 215 7.17 7.73 14.96
N ASN A 216 6.38 8.01 15.98
CA ASN A 216 6.04 9.38 16.35
C ASN A 216 7.16 9.95 17.25
N THR A 217 7.99 10.84 16.69
CA THR A 217 9.08 11.53 17.41
C THR A 217 8.64 12.90 17.95
N GLY A 218 7.42 13.31 17.59
CA GLY A 218 6.75 14.47 18.12
C GLY A 218 6.22 14.27 19.54
N ASN A 219 5.49 15.28 20.02
CA ASN A 219 4.81 15.25 21.31
C ASN A 219 3.28 15.34 21.19
N VAL A 220 2.72 15.21 19.98
CA VAL A 220 1.27 15.16 19.76
C VAL A 220 0.88 13.86 19.08
N ARG A 221 -0.33 13.35 19.35
CA ARG A 221 -0.86 12.17 18.66
C ARG A 221 -1.12 12.51 17.20
N LEU A 222 -0.75 11.61 16.29
CA LEU A 222 -0.86 11.84 14.84
C LEU A 222 -1.41 10.62 14.14
N GLY A 223 -2.27 10.88 13.15
CA GLY A 223 -2.61 9.90 12.14
C GLY A 223 -1.68 10.08 10.96
N GLY A 224 -1.91 9.36 9.87
CA GLY A 224 -1.17 9.64 8.64
C GLY A 224 -1.58 8.80 7.46
N ARG A 225 -1.38 9.37 6.28
CA ARG A 225 -1.46 8.63 5.01
C ARG A 225 -0.09 8.15 4.62
N GLN A 226 -0.05 6.97 4.03
CA GLN A 226 1.21 6.32 3.68
C GLN A 226 1.22 6.01 2.19
N ALA A 227 2.35 6.24 1.55
CA ALA A 227 2.58 5.84 0.17
C ALA A 227 3.95 5.17 0.04
N VAL A 228 3.98 4.01 -0.59
CA VAL A 228 5.22 3.29 -0.89
C VAL A 228 5.39 3.23 -2.40
N ARG A 229 6.49 3.79 -2.91
CA ARG A 229 6.86 3.80 -4.33
C ARG A 229 8.19 3.11 -4.51
N VAL A 230 8.30 2.31 -5.57
CA VAL A 230 9.52 1.60 -5.93
C VAL A 230 9.93 2.07 -7.31
N THR A 231 11.08 2.72 -7.41
CA THR A 231 11.65 3.23 -8.65
C THR A 231 12.85 2.38 -9.05
N ASN A 232 12.92 2.01 -10.32
CA ASN A 232 14.04 1.24 -10.87
C ASN A 232 15.06 2.16 -11.58
N LEU A 233 16.15 1.60 -12.10
CA LEU A 233 17.20 2.38 -12.77
C LEU A 233 16.74 3.06 -14.07
N PHE A 234 15.69 2.54 -14.71
CA PHE A 234 15.11 3.10 -15.93
C PHE A 234 13.96 4.09 -15.67
N GLY A 235 13.75 4.49 -14.41
CA GLY A 235 12.73 5.46 -14.01
C GLY A 235 11.30 4.92 -13.96
N SER A 236 11.06 3.63 -14.20
CA SER A 236 9.73 3.05 -14.02
C SER A 236 9.38 3.02 -12.54
N VAL A 237 8.16 3.43 -12.21
CA VAL A 237 7.65 3.48 -10.83
C VAL A 237 6.58 2.41 -10.65
N ALA A 238 6.74 1.57 -9.64
CA ALA A 238 5.70 0.68 -9.16
C ALA A 238 5.21 1.20 -7.80
N THR A 239 3.90 1.33 -7.63
CA THR A 239 3.30 1.77 -6.37
C THR A 239 2.79 0.56 -5.60
N GLY A 240 3.07 0.52 -4.29
CA GLY A 240 2.52 -0.52 -3.42
C GLY A 240 1.00 -0.44 -3.37
N SER A 241 0.35 -1.56 -3.08
CA SER A 241 -1.06 -1.54 -2.68
C SER A 241 -1.20 -0.57 -1.50
N ALA A 242 -2.14 0.38 -1.60
CA ALA A 242 -2.35 1.46 -0.64
C ALA A 242 -2.26 0.91 0.80
N PRO A 243 -1.18 1.22 1.55
CA PRO A 243 -1.04 0.77 2.92
C PRO A 243 -2.22 1.30 3.73
N ALA A 244 -2.71 0.53 4.71
CA ALA A 244 -3.75 1.04 5.59
C ALA A 244 -3.32 2.37 6.22
N ASP A 245 -4.22 3.34 6.24
CA ASP A 245 -3.98 4.62 6.88
C ASP A 245 -3.56 4.41 8.34
N LEU A 246 -2.55 5.16 8.77
CA LEU A 246 -2.13 5.20 10.16
C LEU A 246 -3.25 5.91 10.94
N GLN A 247 -4.00 5.14 11.72
CA GLN A 247 -5.16 5.69 12.43
C GLN A 247 -4.74 6.67 13.52
N GLU A 248 -4.02 6.19 14.54
CA GLU A 248 -3.58 6.99 15.68
C GLU A 248 -2.26 6.45 16.21
N LEU A 249 -1.21 7.25 16.11
CA LEU A 249 0.11 6.96 16.67
C LEU A 249 0.42 7.93 17.81
N LEU A 250 0.54 7.37 19.01
CA LEU A 250 0.82 8.11 20.22
C LEU A 250 2.28 8.59 20.26
N PRO A 251 2.58 9.71 20.94
CA PRO A 251 3.95 10.21 21.09
C PRO A 251 4.92 9.13 21.62
N GLY A 252 6.09 9.01 20.99
CA GLY A 252 7.12 8.04 21.35
C GLY A 252 6.90 6.61 20.84
N ASN A 253 5.68 6.24 20.46
CA ASN A 253 5.36 4.91 19.97
C ASN A 253 5.73 4.72 18.49
N ALA A 254 5.75 3.45 18.09
CA ALA A 254 6.09 3.05 16.74
C ALA A 254 5.24 1.86 16.27
N VAL A 255 4.94 1.81 14.98
CA VAL A 255 4.17 0.75 14.34
C VAL A 255 4.92 0.27 13.11
N SER A 256 4.97 -1.05 12.93
CA SER A 256 5.70 -1.68 11.82
C SER A 256 4.76 -2.10 10.71
N TYR A 257 5.12 -1.77 9.48
CA TYR A 257 4.36 -2.07 8.27
C TYR A 257 5.15 -3.00 7.36
N ARG A 258 4.40 -3.85 6.63
CA ARG A 258 4.92 -4.66 5.54
C ARG A 258 4.01 -4.46 4.33
N VAL A 259 4.57 -3.91 3.27
CA VAL A 259 3.86 -3.58 2.03
C VAL A 259 4.46 -4.37 0.89
N GLU A 260 3.61 -5.01 0.09
CA GLU A 260 4.01 -5.68 -1.13
C GLU A 260 3.80 -4.75 -2.33
N VAL A 261 4.85 -4.61 -3.15
CA VAL A 261 4.85 -3.82 -4.38
C VAL A 261 5.09 -4.75 -5.55
N SER A 262 4.05 -4.98 -6.36
CA SER A 262 4.15 -5.74 -7.61
C SER A 262 4.50 -4.85 -8.79
N GLY A 263 5.11 -5.41 -9.83
CA GLY A 263 5.37 -4.68 -11.08
C GLY A 263 6.78 -4.06 -11.19
N ALA A 264 7.66 -4.31 -10.21
CA ALA A 264 9.02 -3.79 -10.26
C ALA A 264 9.92 -4.65 -11.17
N TYR A 265 10.49 -4.04 -12.21
CA TYR A 265 11.47 -4.70 -13.08
C TYR A 265 12.83 -4.89 -12.39
N PRO A 266 13.50 -6.04 -12.60
CA PRO A 266 14.81 -6.32 -12.02
C PRO A 266 15.91 -5.60 -12.81
N THR A 267 16.35 -4.44 -12.32
CA THR A 267 17.35 -3.56 -12.99
C THR A 267 18.66 -3.45 -12.23
N PHE A 268 19.01 -4.50 -11.47
CA PHE A 268 20.14 -4.57 -10.53
C PHE A 268 20.00 -3.66 -9.31
N LEU A 269 19.72 -2.37 -9.50
CA LEU A 269 19.56 -1.38 -8.42
C LEU A 269 18.20 -0.68 -8.54
N GLY A 270 17.48 -0.60 -7.43
CA GLY A 270 16.26 0.17 -7.29
C GLY A 270 16.27 1.04 -6.03
N THR A 271 15.31 1.95 -5.95
CA THR A 271 15.08 2.81 -4.77
C THR A 271 13.62 2.67 -4.35
N ALA A 272 13.38 2.32 -3.09
CA ALA A 272 12.07 2.42 -2.47
C ALA A 272 11.95 3.79 -1.78
N GLY A 273 10.95 4.57 -2.15
CA GLY A 273 10.52 5.79 -1.46
C GLY A 273 9.30 5.50 -0.60
N ILE A 274 9.40 5.79 0.70
CA ILE A 274 8.32 5.69 1.67
C ILE A 274 7.97 7.12 2.07
N THR A 275 6.74 7.53 1.79
CA THR A 275 6.21 8.84 2.19
C THR A 275 5.17 8.62 3.27
N VAL A 276 5.29 9.37 4.37
CA VAL A 276 4.30 9.41 5.45
C VAL A 276 3.85 10.86 5.60
N ASP A 277 2.59 11.11 5.27
CA ASP A 277 1.95 12.42 5.40
C ASP A 277 1.17 12.43 6.72
N PRO A 278 1.62 13.16 7.75
CA PRO A 278 0.96 13.17 9.04
C PRO A 278 -0.41 13.86 8.94
N LEU A 279 -1.39 13.34 9.68
CA LEU A 279 -2.74 13.88 9.79
C LEU A 279 -3.03 14.27 11.26
N PRO A 280 -3.71 15.40 11.49
CA PRO A 280 -4.13 15.76 12.83
C PRO A 280 -5.27 14.86 13.30
N ILE A 281 -5.35 14.56 14.60
CA ILE A 281 -6.41 13.74 15.19
C ILE A 281 -7.21 14.56 16.20
N GLY A 282 -8.50 14.73 15.93
CA GLY A 282 -9.44 15.52 16.73
C GLY A 282 -9.68 16.90 16.13
N ALA A 283 -10.21 17.83 16.93
CA ALA A 283 -10.53 19.19 16.51
C ALA A 283 -9.32 20.14 16.57
N ASP A 284 -8.13 19.63 16.24
CA ASP A 284 -6.88 20.38 16.35
C ASP A 284 -6.64 21.23 15.10
N HIS A 285 -6.33 22.52 15.31
CA HIS A 285 -5.80 23.39 14.26
C HIS A 285 -4.38 22.95 13.89
N ASP A 286 -4.09 22.92 12.59
CA ASP A 286 -2.88 22.37 11.96
C ASP A 286 -1.58 22.77 12.70
N PRO A 287 -0.90 21.83 13.40
CA PRO A 287 0.29 22.11 14.19
C PRO A 287 1.58 22.29 13.35
N GLY A 288 1.48 22.51 12.03
CA GLY A 288 2.63 22.63 11.15
C GLY A 288 3.13 21.26 10.70
N LEU A 289 2.23 20.46 10.13
CA LEU A 289 2.47 19.11 9.67
C LEU A 289 3.53 19.07 8.56
N THR A 290 4.65 18.37 8.81
CA THR A 290 5.71 18.18 7.81
C THR A 290 5.74 16.72 7.36
N SER A 291 5.56 16.48 6.07
CA SER A 291 5.66 15.14 5.48
C SER A 291 7.09 14.62 5.54
N THR A 292 7.23 13.34 5.89
CA THR A 292 8.54 12.67 5.92
C THR A 292 8.68 11.74 4.72
N VAL A 293 9.78 11.91 3.99
CA VAL A 293 10.15 11.04 2.86
C VAL A 293 11.43 10.29 3.19
N HIS A 294 11.36 8.96 3.22
CA HIS A 294 12.52 8.10 3.41
C HIS A 294 12.83 7.32 2.12
N LYS A 295 14.09 7.31 1.70
CA LYS A 295 14.54 6.59 0.50
C LYS A 295 15.54 5.51 0.86
N GLN A 296 15.28 4.28 0.42
CA GLN A 296 16.15 3.14 0.66
C GLN A 296 16.51 2.44 -0.65
N ARG A 297 17.81 2.17 -0.87
CA ARG A 297 18.29 1.46 -2.05
C ARG A 297 18.24 -0.05 -1.84
N TYR A 298 17.96 -0.79 -2.90
CA TYR A 298 17.91 -2.25 -2.85
C TYR A 298 18.40 -2.89 -4.14
N ALA A 299 18.83 -4.14 -4.05
CA ALA A 299 19.29 -4.92 -5.18
C ALA A 299 18.13 -5.75 -5.77
N GLY A 300 17.84 -5.54 -7.05
CA GLY A 300 16.86 -6.29 -7.84
C GLY A 300 17.56 -7.04 -8.97
N VAL A 301 18.36 -8.06 -8.63
CA VAL A 301 19.19 -8.78 -9.61
C VAL A 301 18.32 -9.65 -10.52
N PRO A 302 18.43 -9.53 -11.86
CA PRO A 302 17.62 -10.30 -12.81
C PRO A 302 18.17 -11.72 -13.00
N TRP A 303 18.09 -12.57 -11.97
CA TRP A 303 18.67 -13.91 -11.99
C TRP A 303 18.16 -14.78 -13.14
N ALA A 304 16.85 -14.72 -13.46
CA ALA A 304 16.28 -15.46 -14.58
C ALA A 304 16.86 -15.04 -15.93
N LEU A 305 17.06 -13.74 -16.16
CA LEU A 305 17.68 -13.23 -17.38
C LEU A 305 19.15 -13.62 -17.47
N LEU A 306 19.89 -13.52 -16.36
CA LEU A 306 21.30 -13.93 -16.27
C LEU A 306 21.46 -15.43 -16.54
N ALA A 307 20.56 -16.25 -16.01
CA ALA A 307 20.56 -17.70 -16.23
C ALA A 307 20.36 -18.09 -17.70
N VAL A 308 19.71 -17.24 -18.52
CA VAL A 308 19.53 -17.45 -19.96
C VAL A 308 20.68 -16.83 -20.77
N LEU A 309 21.10 -15.61 -20.44
CA LEU A 309 22.13 -14.90 -21.20
C LEU A 309 23.52 -15.50 -21.04
N LEU A 310 23.88 -16.00 -19.84
CA LEU A 310 25.21 -16.56 -19.59
C LEU A 310 25.49 -17.82 -20.45
N PRO A 311 24.58 -18.82 -20.54
CA PRO A 311 24.75 -19.95 -21.47
C PRO A 311 24.79 -19.55 -22.94
N LEU A 312 23.94 -18.60 -23.37
CA LEU A 312 23.93 -18.11 -24.76
C LEU A 312 25.24 -17.42 -25.12
N ALA A 313 25.78 -16.59 -24.23
CA ALA A 313 27.09 -15.97 -24.41
C ALA A 313 28.22 -17.01 -24.47
N ALA A 314 28.17 -18.04 -23.62
CA ALA A 314 29.13 -19.16 -23.66
C ALA A 314 29.05 -19.95 -24.97
N ALA A 315 27.83 -20.26 -25.45
CA ALA A 315 27.61 -20.96 -26.72
C ALA A 315 28.06 -20.12 -27.93
N GLY A 316 27.73 -18.82 -27.94
CA GLY A 316 28.14 -17.89 -29.00
C GLY A 316 29.66 -17.71 -29.07
N THR A 317 30.33 -17.54 -27.93
CA THR A 317 31.80 -17.45 -27.87
C THR A 317 32.46 -18.75 -28.28
N TRP A 318 31.91 -19.91 -27.90
CA TRP A 318 32.37 -21.22 -28.35
C TRP A 318 32.24 -21.38 -29.87
N TRP A 319 31.08 -21.05 -30.43
CA TRP A 319 30.83 -21.12 -31.87
C TRP A 319 31.74 -20.19 -32.68
N TRP A 320 31.93 -18.96 -32.21
CA TRP A 320 32.82 -17.99 -32.83
C TRP A 320 34.29 -18.44 -32.79
N ARG A 321 34.75 -18.99 -31.67
CA ARG A 321 36.09 -19.60 -31.56
C ARG A 321 36.23 -20.77 -32.53
N ARG A 322 35.24 -21.66 -32.62
CA ARG A 322 35.25 -22.81 -33.53
C ARG A 322 35.31 -22.38 -34.99
N ARG A 323 34.51 -21.39 -35.41
CA ARG A 323 34.57 -20.83 -36.78
C ARG A 323 35.93 -20.23 -37.09
N ARG A 324 36.54 -19.48 -36.17
CA ARG A 324 37.89 -18.92 -36.33
C ARG A 324 38.98 -19.99 -36.41
N HIS A 325 38.82 -21.12 -35.71
CA HIS A 325 39.73 -22.26 -35.84
C HIS A 325 39.62 -22.95 -37.22
N HIS A 326 38.41 -23.09 -37.78
CA HIS A 326 38.23 -23.64 -39.12
C HIS A 326 38.71 -22.70 -40.23
N ALA A 327 38.54 -21.38 -40.08
CA ALA A 327 39.04 -20.40 -41.04
C ALA A 327 40.57 -20.34 -41.11
N ARG A 328 41.29 -20.75 -40.05
CA ARG A 328 42.76 -20.86 -40.05
C ARG A 328 43.29 -22.11 -40.76
N LEU A 329 42.44 -23.11 -41.04
CA LEU A 329 42.80 -24.33 -41.76
C LEU A 329 42.47 -24.26 -43.26
N ALA A 330 41.78 -23.21 -43.71
CA ALA A 330 41.39 -22.99 -45.11
C ALA A 330 42.22 -21.92 -45.85
N ALA A 331 43.26 -21.37 -45.21
CA ALA A 331 44.20 -20.46 -45.86
C ALA A 331 45.28 -21.25 -46.62
N LEU A 332 44.90 -21.83 -47.76
CA LEU A 332 45.83 -22.07 -48.87
C LEU A 332 45.66 -20.91 -49.87
N PRO A 333 46.76 -20.32 -50.38
CA PRO A 333 46.68 -19.17 -51.28
C PRO A 333 46.22 -19.64 -52.65
N VAL A 334 45.10 -19.09 -53.14
CA VAL A 334 44.71 -19.19 -54.56
C VAL A 334 44.50 -17.76 -55.06
N PRO A 335 45.15 -17.34 -56.15
CA PRO A 335 45.05 -15.98 -56.66
C PRO A 335 43.67 -15.74 -57.30
N SER A 336 43.19 -14.51 -57.13
CA SER A 336 41.96 -13.98 -57.71
C SER A 336 41.95 -14.06 -59.24
N PRO A 337 40.74 -14.08 -59.83
CA PRO A 337 40.40 -12.95 -60.67
C PRO A 337 39.05 -12.32 -60.34
N ALA A 338 38.97 -11.05 -60.72
CA ALA A 338 37.87 -10.12 -60.53
C ALA A 338 36.57 -10.53 -61.23
N ALA A 339 35.42 -10.19 -60.62
CA ALA A 339 34.26 -9.65 -61.33
C ALA A 339 33.24 -9.04 -60.34
N ALA A 340 33.04 -7.73 -60.51
CA ALA A 340 31.93 -6.80 -60.23
C ALA A 340 30.75 -7.12 -59.26
N PRO A 341 30.21 -6.07 -58.61
CA PRO A 341 29.09 -6.17 -57.65
C PRO A 341 27.73 -6.17 -58.37
N VAL A 342 26.76 -6.92 -57.87
CA VAL A 342 25.37 -6.87 -58.36
C VAL A 342 24.39 -6.58 -57.21
N ALA A 343 23.74 -5.42 -57.39
CA ALA A 343 22.38 -5.05 -57.02
C ALA A 343 22.02 -4.82 -55.55
N VAL A 344 22.09 -3.53 -55.20
CA VAL A 344 21.05 -2.81 -54.44
C VAL A 344 19.70 -2.96 -55.15
N GLY A 345 18.64 -3.30 -54.40
CA GLY A 345 17.24 -3.23 -54.83
C GLY A 345 16.39 -2.62 -53.71
N LEU A 346 15.96 -1.39 -53.92
CA LEU A 346 15.08 -0.57 -53.06
C LEU A 346 13.78 -0.28 -53.83
N LEU A 347 12.66 -0.15 -53.08
CA LEU A 347 11.33 0.40 -53.45
C LEU A 347 10.48 -0.46 -54.44
N LEU A 348 9.14 -0.51 -54.42
CA LEU A 348 8.01 0.14 -53.71
C LEU A 348 6.74 -0.65 -54.14
N LEU A 349 5.71 -0.75 -53.29
CA LEU A 349 4.36 -0.27 -53.66
C LEU A 349 3.44 -0.17 -52.44
N ALA A 350 2.99 1.04 -52.18
CA ALA A 350 1.82 1.35 -51.38
C ALA A 350 0.55 1.14 -52.22
N LEU A 351 -0.53 0.67 -51.60
CA LEU A 351 -1.88 0.91 -52.08
C LEU A 351 -2.79 1.18 -50.88
N LEU A 352 -3.31 2.41 -50.87
CA LEU A 352 -4.39 2.91 -50.05
C LEU A 352 -5.67 2.10 -50.30
N THR A 353 -6.37 1.78 -49.23
CA THR A 353 -7.83 1.75 -49.21
C THR A 353 -8.32 2.61 -48.05
N ALA A 354 -8.70 3.85 -48.40
CA ALA A 354 -9.62 4.66 -47.61
C ALA A 354 -11.03 4.10 -47.82
N GLY A 355 -11.76 3.85 -46.74
CA GLY A 355 -13.05 3.18 -46.78
C GLY A 355 -13.88 3.38 -45.51
N GLN A 356 -14.26 4.63 -45.27
CA GLN A 356 -15.55 5.07 -44.70
C GLN A 356 -16.03 4.39 -43.40
N PHE A 357 -15.85 5.08 -42.27
CA PHE A 357 -16.78 4.94 -41.16
C PHE A 357 -17.82 6.06 -41.23
N ALA A 358 -19.05 5.61 -41.52
CA ALA A 358 -20.27 6.38 -41.42
C ALA A 358 -20.46 6.89 -39.99
N GLY A 359 -21.03 8.10 -39.89
CA GLY A 359 -21.38 8.72 -38.62
C GLY A 359 -22.34 7.85 -37.82
N ALA A 360 -22.00 7.64 -36.55
CA ALA A 360 -22.90 7.14 -35.53
C ALA A 360 -23.43 8.34 -34.71
N PRO A 361 -24.65 8.24 -34.16
CA PRO A 361 -25.52 9.37 -33.90
C PRO A 361 -25.03 10.22 -32.73
N THR A 362 -25.17 11.54 -32.86
CA THR A 362 -25.23 12.44 -31.72
C THR A 362 -26.44 12.06 -30.88
N ALA A 363 -26.20 11.35 -29.77
CA ALA A 363 -27.21 11.15 -28.76
C ALA A 363 -27.60 12.52 -28.18
N SER A 364 -28.91 12.72 -28.08
CA SER A 364 -29.60 13.94 -27.66
C SER A 364 -28.98 14.59 -26.43
N ALA A 365 -28.75 15.90 -26.53
CA ALA A 365 -28.47 16.76 -25.40
C ALA A 365 -29.65 16.69 -24.40
N ALA A 366 -29.42 16.04 -23.26
CA ALA A 366 -29.99 16.52 -22.00
C ALA A 366 -29.14 17.72 -21.56
N ASP A 367 -29.64 18.58 -20.67
CA ASP A 367 -28.90 19.69 -20.03
C ASP A 367 -27.75 19.18 -19.13
N GLY A 368 -26.87 18.36 -19.70
CA GLY A 368 -25.75 17.70 -19.07
C GLY A 368 -24.49 18.49 -19.29
N GLY A 369 -23.67 18.62 -18.25
CA GLY A 369 -22.32 19.15 -18.42
C GLY A 369 -21.40 18.11 -19.06
N THR A 370 -20.22 18.54 -19.46
CA THR A 370 -19.13 17.64 -19.87
C THR A 370 -18.28 17.26 -18.66
N LEU A 371 -17.70 16.07 -18.73
CA LEU A 371 -16.69 15.55 -17.82
C LEU A 371 -15.38 15.40 -18.60
N VAL A 372 -14.31 16.02 -18.12
CA VAL A 372 -12.99 15.98 -18.77
C VAL A 372 -11.97 15.26 -17.89
N PHE A 373 -11.01 14.61 -18.53
CA PHE A 373 -9.99 13.75 -17.93
C PHE A 373 -8.68 14.51 -17.74
N ASP A 374 -7.90 14.12 -16.75
CA ASP A 374 -6.61 14.75 -16.44
C ASP A 374 -5.57 14.67 -17.58
N TYR A 375 -5.61 13.62 -18.40
CA TYR A 375 -4.65 13.41 -19.49
C TYR A 375 -5.30 12.70 -20.70
N PRO A 376 -4.77 12.93 -21.93
CA PRO A 376 -5.36 12.44 -23.19
C PRO A 376 -5.27 10.92 -23.37
N ALA A 377 -4.34 10.24 -22.71
CA ALA A 377 -4.13 8.81 -22.85
C ALA A 377 -3.48 8.23 -21.60
N GLY A 378 -3.85 7.01 -21.24
CA GLY A 378 -3.34 6.32 -20.05
C GLY A 378 -3.52 4.82 -20.10
N HIS A 379 -3.22 4.17 -18.98
CA HIS A 379 -3.42 2.75 -18.74
C HIS A 379 -4.61 2.49 -17.83
N ASP A 380 -5.18 1.27 -17.89
CA ASP A 380 -6.30 0.85 -17.04
C ASP A 380 -5.95 0.80 -15.55
N ASP A 381 -4.68 0.78 -15.17
CA ASP A 381 -4.19 0.87 -13.78
C ASP A 381 -3.72 2.27 -13.35
N ASP A 382 -3.89 3.29 -14.18
CA ASP A 382 -3.57 4.66 -13.78
C ASP A 382 -4.65 5.24 -12.84
N SER A 383 -4.22 6.12 -11.94
CA SER A 383 -5.13 6.99 -11.17
C SER A 383 -5.56 8.16 -12.02
N ILE A 384 -6.86 8.21 -12.33
CA ILE A 384 -7.44 9.24 -13.21
C ILE A 384 -8.19 10.24 -12.34
N ASP A 385 -7.87 11.52 -12.51
CA ASP A 385 -8.69 12.60 -11.98
C ASP A 385 -9.63 13.12 -13.06
N LEU A 386 -10.84 13.47 -12.65
CA LEU A 386 -11.90 13.97 -13.53
C LEU A 386 -12.29 15.37 -13.09
N LEU A 387 -12.65 16.21 -14.05
CA LEU A 387 -13.13 17.56 -13.79
C LEU A 387 -14.50 17.75 -14.43
N THR A 388 -15.48 18.18 -13.63
CA THR A 388 -16.78 18.59 -14.16
C THR A 388 -16.69 19.97 -14.79
N SER A 389 -17.45 20.19 -15.87
CA SER A 389 -17.54 21.49 -16.56
C SER A 389 -18.22 22.60 -15.73
N GLY A 390 -18.85 22.27 -14.61
CA GLY A 390 -19.47 23.23 -13.71
C GLY A 390 -20.04 22.59 -12.44
N PRO A 391 -20.67 23.40 -11.56
CA PRO A 391 -21.22 22.94 -10.29
C PRO A 391 -22.54 22.15 -10.44
N CYS A 392 -22.92 21.46 -9.37
CA CYS A 392 -24.28 20.95 -9.19
C CYS A 392 -25.26 22.11 -8.95
N PRO A 393 -26.57 21.97 -9.30
CA PRO A 393 -27.56 23.02 -9.11
C PRO A 393 -27.71 23.53 -7.67
N ASP A 394 -27.57 22.66 -6.67
CA ASP A 394 -27.48 23.02 -5.25
C ASP A 394 -26.24 22.36 -4.60
N PRO A 395 -25.09 23.06 -4.55
CA PRO A 395 -23.83 22.47 -4.09
C PRO A 395 -23.82 22.14 -2.58
N ALA A 396 -24.66 22.80 -1.77
CA ALA A 396 -24.67 22.61 -0.32
C ALA A 396 -25.35 21.31 0.11
N THR A 397 -26.29 20.81 -0.70
CA THR A 397 -27.08 19.60 -0.39
C THR A 397 -26.89 18.47 -1.41
N ALA A 398 -26.17 18.72 -2.51
CA ALA A 398 -25.92 17.72 -3.54
C ALA A 398 -24.91 16.65 -3.13
N TYR A 399 -25.16 15.45 -3.63
CA TYR A 399 -24.25 14.31 -3.61
C TYR A 399 -23.88 13.92 -5.04
N LEU A 400 -22.63 13.52 -5.23
CA LEU A 400 -22.07 13.09 -6.51
C LEU A 400 -21.81 11.59 -6.48
N SER A 401 -22.23 10.89 -7.53
CA SER A 401 -21.91 9.49 -7.78
C SER A 401 -21.30 9.33 -9.16
N MET A 402 -20.25 8.52 -9.29
CA MET A 402 -19.57 8.24 -10.56
C MET A 402 -19.85 6.81 -11.02
N ARG A 403 -20.20 6.65 -12.29
CA ARG A 403 -20.43 5.34 -12.91
C ARG A 403 -19.75 5.25 -14.26
N ILE A 404 -19.38 4.05 -14.65
CA ILE A 404 -18.90 3.72 -16.00
C ILE A 404 -19.88 2.79 -16.69
N THR A 405 -20.21 3.09 -17.94
CA THR A 405 -21.04 2.26 -18.81
C THR A 405 -20.26 1.90 -20.07
N GLY A 406 -20.51 0.71 -20.60
CA GLY A 406 -19.85 0.19 -21.80
C GLY A 406 -19.86 -1.33 -21.82
N GLU A 407 -19.19 -1.90 -22.80
CA GLU A 407 -19.16 -3.34 -23.02
C GLU A 407 -18.51 -4.08 -21.84
N GLY A 408 -19.18 -5.12 -21.35
CA GLY A 408 -18.76 -5.89 -20.17
C GLY A 408 -19.21 -5.31 -18.82
N PHE A 409 -19.79 -4.10 -18.79
CA PHE A 409 -20.42 -3.55 -17.58
C PHE A 409 -21.95 -3.73 -17.61
N PRO A 410 -22.62 -3.73 -16.44
CA PRO A 410 -24.07 -3.73 -16.37
C PRO A 410 -24.69 -2.54 -17.11
N PRO A 411 -25.92 -2.66 -17.65
CA PRO A 411 -26.58 -1.57 -18.38
C PRO A 411 -26.81 -0.32 -17.51
N GLU A 412 -26.97 -0.50 -16.20
CA GLU A 412 -27.03 0.59 -15.21
C GLU A 412 -25.66 1.20 -14.86
N GLY A 413 -24.57 0.69 -15.45
CA GLY A 413 -23.18 1.06 -15.21
C GLY A 413 -22.58 0.49 -13.93
N ALA A 414 -21.27 0.42 -13.84
CA ALA A 414 -20.55 0.03 -12.63
C ALA A 414 -20.10 1.27 -11.83
N PRO A 415 -20.14 1.25 -10.48
CA PRO A 415 -19.72 2.40 -9.68
C PRO A 415 -18.18 2.56 -9.72
N LEU A 416 -17.72 3.74 -10.12
CA LEU A 416 -16.31 4.13 -10.05
C LEU A 416 -15.93 4.72 -8.69
N ALA A 417 -16.89 5.42 -8.06
CA ALA A 417 -16.78 5.95 -6.72
C ALA A 417 -18.13 5.88 -6.01
N GLY A 418 -18.10 5.79 -4.68
CA GLY A 418 -19.30 5.85 -3.85
C GLY A 418 -20.00 7.20 -3.97
N THR A 419 -21.25 7.26 -3.53
CA THR A 419 -22.00 8.51 -3.43
C THR A 419 -21.43 9.36 -2.29
N VAL A 420 -20.81 10.49 -2.62
CA VAL A 420 -20.14 11.39 -1.65
C VAL A 420 -20.77 12.78 -1.75
N ALA A 421 -20.84 13.51 -0.63
CA ALA A 421 -21.32 14.90 -0.62
C ALA A 421 -20.45 15.76 -1.55
N ALA A 422 -21.06 16.64 -2.35
CA ALA A 422 -20.34 17.49 -3.31
C ALA A 422 -19.29 18.39 -2.61
N THR A 423 -19.57 18.81 -1.38
CA THR A 423 -18.66 19.60 -0.52
C THR A 423 -17.37 18.88 -0.13
N ALA A 424 -17.28 17.56 -0.30
CA ALA A 424 -16.05 16.81 -0.03
C ALA A 424 -15.04 16.89 -1.20
N TYR A 425 -15.49 17.29 -2.39
CA TYR A 425 -14.61 17.46 -3.55
C TYR A 425 -14.07 18.88 -3.62
N ARG A 426 -12.81 19.02 -4.05
CA ARG A 426 -12.21 20.33 -4.31
C ARG A 426 -12.94 21.00 -5.47
N GLN A 427 -13.27 22.27 -5.31
CA GLN A 427 -13.82 23.06 -6.40
C GLN A 427 -12.68 23.61 -7.27
N ALA A 428 -12.78 23.45 -8.59
CA ALA A 428 -11.85 24.01 -9.56
C ALA A 428 -12.25 25.44 -9.95
N ALA A 429 -11.35 26.16 -10.64
CA ALA A 429 -11.56 27.55 -11.06
C ALA A 429 -12.78 27.75 -11.97
N ASN A 430 -13.21 26.71 -12.69
CA ASN A 430 -14.43 26.72 -13.51
C ASN A 430 -15.73 26.52 -12.69
N GLY A 431 -15.63 26.45 -11.36
CA GLY A 431 -16.74 26.18 -10.45
C GLY A 431 -17.17 24.70 -10.40
N GLY A 432 -16.55 23.82 -11.18
CA GLY A 432 -16.75 22.37 -11.15
C GLY A 432 -15.96 21.67 -10.06
N TYR A 433 -16.05 20.34 -10.01
CA TYR A 433 -15.42 19.51 -8.98
C TYR A 433 -14.28 18.69 -9.56
N VAL A 434 -13.15 18.67 -8.84
CA VAL A 434 -12.05 17.74 -9.09
C VAL A 434 -12.35 16.43 -8.37
N MET A 435 -12.57 15.39 -9.16
CA MET A 435 -13.10 14.09 -8.74
C MET A 435 -12.06 13.00 -9.00
N PRO A 436 -11.25 12.63 -8.00
CA PRO A 436 -10.31 11.54 -8.13
C PRO A 436 -11.04 10.20 -8.20
N LEU A 437 -10.66 9.34 -9.15
CA LEU A 437 -11.15 7.98 -9.18
C LEU A 437 -10.53 7.18 -8.01
N GLY A 438 -11.37 6.73 -7.08
CA GLY A 438 -10.92 5.95 -5.92
C GLY A 438 -10.44 4.54 -6.24
N ASN A 439 -10.74 4.02 -7.44
CA ASN A 439 -10.22 2.75 -7.96
C ASN A 439 -9.84 2.93 -9.43
N THR A 440 -8.84 2.16 -9.88
CA THR A 440 -8.44 2.13 -11.30
C THR A 440 -9.48 1.41 -12.16
N LEU A 441 -9.52 1.70 -13.46
CA LEU A 441 -10.46 1.06 -14.39
C LEU A 441 -10.30 -0.46 -14.42
N ARG A 442 -9.06 -0.96 -14.25
CA ARG A 442 -8.75 -2.39 -14.10
C ARG A 442 -9.44 -3.02 -12.90
N VAL A 443 -9.41 -2.35 -11.74
CA VAL A 443 -10.05 -2.84 -10.51
C VAL A 443 -11.56 -2.89 -10.68
N VAL A 444 -12.15 -1.88 -11.31
CA VAL A 444 -13.59 -1.83 -11.56
C VAL A 444 -14.01 -2.90 -12.57
N ALA A 445 -13.26 -3.06 -13.67
CA ALA A 445 -13.49 -4.11 -14.66
C ALA A 445 -13.45 -5.52 -14.06
N ASN A 446 -12.43 -5.80 -13.23
CA ASN A 446 -12.30 -7.10 -12.56
C ASN A 446 -13.43 -7.37 -11.56
N ARG A 447 -13.85 -6.35 -10.79
CA ARG A 447 -14.97 -6.50 -9.84
C ARG A 447 -16.31 -6.69 -10.54
N SER A 448 -16.50 -6.08 -11.70
CA SER A 448 -17.73 -6.21 -12.49
C SER A 448 -17.74 -7.44 -13.40
N GLY A 449 -16.64 -8.19 -13.48
CA GLY A 449 -16.53 -9.35 -14.38
C GLY A 449 -16.40 -8.98 -15.87
N ALA A 450 -16.09 -7.72 -16.17
CA ALA A 450 -15.99 -7.21 -17.55
C ALA A 450 -14.79 -7.78 -18.33
N GLY A 451 -13.77 -8.30 -17.62
CA GLY A 451 -12.57 -8.86 -18.24
C GLY A 451 -11.69 -7.78 -18.90
N ALA A 452 -11.13 -8.09 -20.07
CA ALA A 452 -10.29 -7.17 -20.84
C ALA A 452 -11.12 -6.06 -21.46
N LEU A 453 -10.81 -4.80 -21.13
CA LEU A 453 -11.54 -3.63 -21.61
C LEU A 453 -11.23 -3.34 -23.08
N HIS A 454 -12.25 -3.07 -23.89
CA HIS A 454 -12.08 -2.76 -25.31
C HIS A 454 -13.21 -1.85 -25.80
N GLY A 455 -12.89 -0.95 -26.74
CA GLY A 455 -13.86 -0.02 -27.28
C GLY A 455 -14.14 1.18 -26.37
N ALA A 456 -15.28 1.85 -26.59
CA ALA A 456 -15.62 3.10 -25.91
C ALA A 456 -16.40 2.86 -24.62
N TYR A 457 -16.03 3.59 -23.57
CA TYR A 457 -16.71 3.60 -22.28
C TYR A 457 -17.08 5.04 -21.90
N THR A 458 -18.30 5.20 -21.40
CA THR A 458 -18.80 6.48 -20.93
C THR A 458 -18.70 6.54 -19.42
N VAL A 459 -18.03 7.56 -18.91
CA VAL A 459 -17.98 7.89 -17.49
C VAL A 459 -19.00 8.98 -17.23
N THR A 460 -19.92 8.71 -16.30
CA THR A 460 -20.98 9.65 -15.91
C THR A 460 -20.86 10.00 -14.43
N ALA A 461 -20.80 11.28 -14.13
CA ALA A 461 -20.94 11.83 -12.79
C ALA A 461 -22.33 12.45 -12.63
N THR A 462 -23.13 11.96 -11.69
CA THR A 462 -24.51 12.40 -11.49
C THR A 462 -24.64 13.15 -10.15
N CYS A 463 -25.11 14.41 -10.21
CA CYS A 463 -25.55 15.18 -9.05
C CYS A 463 -26.95 14.70 -8.63
N ARG A 464 -27.16 14.45 -7.34
CA ARG A 464 -28.43 13.97 -6.80
C ARG A 464 -28.65 14.45 -5.37
N ALA A 465 -29.91 14.51 -4.93
CA ALA A 465 -30.23 14.85 -3.55
C ALA A 465 -30.03 13.64 -2.61
N LYS A 466 -29.81 13.90 -1.32
CA LYS A 466 -29.64 12.87 -0.28
C LYS A 466 -30.88 11.98 -0.10
N VAL A 467 -32.06 12.60 -0.17
CA VAL A 467 -33.35 11.97 0.19
C VAL A 467 -34.17 11.55 -1.03
N ASN A 468 -33.90 12.14 -2.21
CA ASN A 468 -34.54 11.76 -3.47
C ASN A 468 -33.46 11.50 -4.55
N PRO A 469 -33.21 10.25 -4.96
CA PRO A 469 -32.06 9.87 -5.78
C PRO A 469 -32.19 10.27 -7.26
N THR A 470 -33.20 11.05 -7.64
CA THR A 470 -33.37 11.55 -9.01
C THR A 470 -32.15 12.38 -9.41
N ALA A 471 -31.65 12.14 -10.63
CA ALA A 471 -30.57 12.91 -11.21
C ALA A 471 -30.98 14.39 -11.34
N LEU A 472 -30.24 15.28 -10.68
CA LEU A 472 -30.42 16.73 -10.75
C LEU A 472 -29.63 17.33 -11.91
N ARG A 473 -28.46 16.77 -12.20
CA ARG A 473 -27.59 17.12 -13.33
C ARG A 473 -26.59 15.99 -13.57
N GLU A 474 -26.27 15.73 -14.83
CA GLU A 474 -25.28 14.72 -15.21
C GLU A 474 -24.11 15.36 -15.96
N PHE A 475 -22.91 14.81 -15.73
CA PHE A 475 -21.70 15.14 -16.46
C PHE A 475 -21.16 13.88 -17.10
N SER A 476 -20.93 13.89 -18.41
CA SER A 476 -20.42 12.71 -19.12
C SER A 476 -19.15 13.00 -19.90
N GLY A 477 -18.29 11.99 -19.96
CA GLY A 477 -17.04 11.99 -20.70
C GLY A 477 -16.77 10.59 -21.24
N VAL A 478 -16.16 10.49 -22.42
CA VAL A 478 -15.90 9.21 -23.08
C VAL A 478 -14.40 8.94 -23.13
N LEU A 479 -14.01 7.73 -22.77
CA LEU A 479 -12.67 7.19 -22.99
C LEU A 479 -12.77 5.93 -23.86
N THR A 480 -11.78 5.68 -24.70
CA THR A 480 -11.75 4.55 -25.63
C THR A 480 -10.50 3.72 -25.41
N PHE A 481 -10.67 2.43 -25.14
CA PHE A 481 -9.59 1.47 -25.03
C PHE A 481 -9.08 1.07 -26.41
N THR A 482 -7.83 1.45 -26.69
CA THR A 482 -7.11 1.10 -27.93
C THR A 482 -6.41 -0.25 -27.82
N THR A 483 -6.09 -0.68 -26.61
CA THR A 483 -5.67 -2.05 -26.26
C THR A 483 -6.35 -2.46 -24.96
N PRO A 484 -6.31 -3.74 -24.55
CA PRO A 484 -6.88 -4.19 -23.26
C PRO A 484 -6.43 -3.40 -22.02
N THR A 485 -5.29 -2.73 -22.09
CA THR A 485 -4.69 -2.01 -20.95
C THR A 485 -4.47 -0.53 -21.23
N THR A 486 -4.71 -0.02 -22.44
CA THR A 486 -4.45 1.40 -22.78
C THR A 486 -5.68 2.06 -23.33
N TRP A 487 -5.94 3.29 -22.89
CA TRP A 487 -7.07 4.09 -23.31
C TRP A 487 -6.65 5.49 -23.76
N GLN A 488 -7.53 6.13 -24.53
CA GLN A 488 -7.39 7.49 -25.02
C GLN A 488 -8.73 8.23 -24.89
N THR A 489 -8.69 9.56 -24.72
CA THR A 489 -9.87 10.43 -24.67
C THR A 489 -9.61 11.73 -25.42
N GLY A 490 -10.66 12.26 -26.04
CA GLY A 490 -10.65 13.60 -26.64
C GLY A 490 -11.04 14.72 -25.67
N ALA A 491 -11.51 14.38 -24.46
CA ALA A 491 -12.06 15.33 -23.50
C ALA A 491 -11.06 15.55 -22.35
N VAL A 492 -10.01 16.36 -22.56
CA VAL A 492 -8.94 16.57 -21.57
C VAL A 492 -9.12 17.92 -20.86
N ALA A 493 -8.83 17.94 -19.56
CA ALA A 493 -8.85 19.14 -18.74
C ALA A 493 -7.75 20.13 -19.20
N PRO A 494 -7.99 21.45 -19.14
CA PRO A 494 -6.94 22.43 -19.35
C PRO A 494 -5.78 22.22 -18.36
N GLU A 495 -4.55 22.43 -18.83
CA GLU A 495 -3.35 22.30 -18.01
C GLU A 495 -3.46 23.18 -16.74
N GLY A 496 -3.20 22.60 -15.57
CA GLY A 496 -3.33 23.27 -14.27
C GLY A 496 -4.73 23.20 -13.63
N ALA A 497 -5.80 22.92 -14.38
CA ALA A 497 -7.17 22.98 -13.83
C ALA A 497 -7.48 21.95 -12.72
N ILE A 498 -6.73 20.83 -12.68
CA ILE A 498 -6.90 19.74 -11.70
C ILE A 498 -5.84 19.82 -10.57
N HIS A 499 -4.62 20.28 -10.89
CA HIS A 499 -3.44 20.17 -10.02
C HIS A 499 -2.93 21.51 -9.47
N GLU A 500 -3.49 22.65 -9.87
CA GLU A 500 -3.05 23.95 -9.35
C GLU A 500 -3.58 24.18 -7.93
N ALA A 501 -2.68 24.63 -7.04
CA ALA A 501 -3.01 24.95 -5.65
C ALA A 501 -3.97 26.15 -5.62
N ALA A 502 -4.98 26.11 -4.73
CA ALA A 502 -5.86 27.25 -4.49
C ALA A 502 -5.00 28.50 -4.24
N ALA A 503 -5.18 29.53 -5.07
CA ALA A 503 -4.49 30.80 -4.89
C ALA A 503 -4.78 31.34 -3.48
N ASP A 504 -3.69 31.60 -2.76
CA ASP A 504 -3.66 32.17 -1.43
C ASP A 504 -4.32 33.58 -1.47
N PRO A 505 -5.47 33.83 -0.82
CA PRO A 505 -6.13 35.13 -0.86
C PRO A 505 -5.32 36.24 -0.16
N ALA A 506 -4.20 35.90 0.47
CA ALA A 506 -3.32 36.84 1.17
C ALA A 506 -2.24 37.50 0.28
N LYS A 507 -2.05 37.11 -0.99
CA LYS A 507 -1.00 37.67 -1.85
C LYS A 507 -1.40 38.89 -2.70
N THR A 508 -2.67 39.28 -2.73
CA THR A 508 -3.10 40.45 -3.52
C THR A 508 -3.06 41.77 -2.73
N ALA A 509 -2.66 41.75 -1.45
CA ALA A 509 -2.67 42.95 -0.59
C ALA A 509 -1.29 43.50 -0.21
N ALA A 510 -0.19 42.89 -0.67
CA ALA A 510 1.17 43.26 -0.23
C ALA A 510 1.99 44.04 -1.26
N ASP A 511 1.39 44.45 -2.38
CA ASP A 511 2.10 45.21 -3.42
C ASP A 511 1.81 46.72 -3.36
N HIS A 512 1.81 47.30 -2.15
CA HIS A 512 1.95 48.74 -1.95
C HIS A 512 2.70 49.00 -0.63
N GLY A 513 3.97 49.36 -0.73
CA GLY A 513 4.61 50.26 0.23
C GLY A 513 5.86 49.75 0.95
N THR A 514 6.98 50.37 0.56
CA THR A 514 8.06 50.89 1.43
C THR A 514 9.36 50.08 1.60
N ALA A 515 10.38 50.59 0.91
CA ALA A 515 11.82 50.72 1.19
C ALA A 515 12.46 50.08 2.45
N GLY A 516 13.46 49.22 2.20
CA GLY A 516 14.88 49.45 2.52
C GLY A 516 15.40 49.28 3.96
N ALA A 517 16.20 48.22 4.22
CA ALA A 517 17.44 48.19 5.04
C ALA A 517 18.01 46.73 5.14
N PRO A 518 19.32 46.53 5.44
CA PRO A 518 20.12 45.43 4.90
C PRO A 518 20.22 44.16 5.78
N ALA A 519 20.63 43.07 5.12
CA ALA A 519 20.83 41.73 5.67
C ALA A 519 22.01 41.61 6.65
N PRO A 520 21.94 40.71 7.66
CA PRO A 520 23.12 40.13 8.29
C PRO A 520 23.38 38.72 7.74
N THR A 521 24.59 38.57 7.22
CA THR A 521 25.30 37.31 6.93
C THR A 521 25.44 36.43 8.18
N GLY A 522 25.15 35.12 8.04
CA GLY A 522 25.53 34.12 9.04
C GLY A 522 24.78 32.79 8.94
N ALA A 523 25.11 31.95 7.95
CA ALA A 523 24.68 30.56 7.92
C ALA A 523 25.78 29.64 8.49
N PRO A 524 25.50 28.75 9.46
CA PRO A 524 26.37 27.61 9.72
C PRO A 524 26.00 26.45 8.79
N THR A 525 27.04 25.81 8.31
CA THR A 525 27.12 24.78 7.29
C THR A 525 26.30 23.53 7.67
N ALA A 526 25.38 23.12 6.79
CA ALA A 526 24.66 21.86 6.91
C ALA A 526 25.63 20.67 6.89
N ALA A 527 25.55 19.83 7.93
CA ALA A 527 26.27 18.58 8.03
C ALA A 527 25.83 17.61 6.92
N ARG A 528 26.81 17.17 6.13
CA ARG A 528 26.67 16.22 5.02
C ARG A 528 26.16 14.86 5.57
N GLN A 529 24.90 14.52 5.34
CA GLN A 529 24.38 13.18 5.62
C GLN A 529 25.13 12.14 4.78
N ARG A 530 25.81 11.20 5.45
CA ARG A 530 26.48 10.06 4.82
C ARG A 530 25.44 9.11 4.25
N ALA A 531 25.63 8.71 3.00
CA ALA A 531 24.87 7.63 2.37
C ALA A 531 25.04 6.33 3.15
N SER A 532 23.93 5.75 3.62
CA SER A 532 23.87 4.45 4.28
C SER A 532 24.06 3.32 3.25
N GLY A 533 24.97 2.40 3.54
CA GLY A 533 25.34 1.27 2.69
C GLY A 533 24.29 0.14 2.65
N LEU A 534 24.51 -0.79 1.73
CA LEU A 534 23.69 -1.99 1.50
C LEU A 534 23.49 -2.80 2.79
N GLY A 535 22.22 -3.11 3.13
CA GLY A 535 21.88 -3.89 4.32
C GLY A 535 22.32 -5.37 4.25
N PRO A 536 22.47 -6.04 5.42
CA PRO A 536 23.02 -7.40 5.52
C PRO A 536 22.24 -8.47 4.74
N GLY A 537 20.93 -8.30 4.54
CA GLY A 537 20.13 -9.21 3.71
C GLY A 537 20.53 -9.22 2.22
N SER A 538 21.15 -8.15 1.73
CA SER A 538 21.66 -8.07 0.35
C SER A 538 22.92 -8.89 0.13
N TRP A 539 23.72 -9.14 1.19
CA TRP A 539 24.94 -9.94 1.09
C TRP A 539 24.64 -11.42 0.85
N ALA A 540 23.55 -11.95 1.43
CA ALA A 540 23.12 -13.33 1.21
C ALA A 540 22.74 -13.60 -0.25
N ALA A 541 22.10 -12.63 -0.92
CA ALA A 541 21.75 -12.74 -2.33
C ALA A 541 22.97 -12.66 -3.27
N ILE A 542 23.98 -11.86 -2.91
CA ILE A 542 25.23 -11.73 -3.68
C ILE A 542 26.12 -12.98 -3.50
N ALA A 543 26.23 -13.49 -2.27
CA ALA A 543 27.06 -14.66 -1.95
C ALA A 543 26.51 -15.96 -2.55
N GLY A 544 25.19 -16.15 -2.54
CA GLY A 544 24.55 -17.33 -3.16
C GLY A 544 24.80 -17.45 -4.67
N GLY A 545 24.90 -16.32 -5.38
CA GLY A 545 25.18 -16.30 -6.82
C GLY A 545 26.64 -16.59 -7.19
N LEU A 546 27.60 -16.18 -6.36
CA LEU A 546 29.03 -16.42 -6.62
C LEU A 546 29.41 -17.90 -6.49
N LEU A 547 28.76 -18.65 -5.59
CA LEU A 547 28.99 -20.10 -5.43
C LEU A 547 28.54 -20.92 -6.64
N LEU A 548 27.51 -20.47 -7.38
CA LEU A 548 27.05 -21.14 -8.60
C LEU A 548 27.93 -20.83 -9.83
N ILE A 549 28.56 -19.66 -9.89
CA ILE A 549 29.48 -19.30 -10.99
C ILE A 549 30.82 -20.04 -10.84
N GLY A 550 31.29 -20.27 -9.61
CA GLY A 550 32.53 -21.01 -9.34
C GLY A 550 32.50 -22.48 -9.80
N TRP A 551 31.32 -23.10 -9.85
CA TRP A 551 31.16 -24.51 -10.24
C TRP A 551 31.08 -24.72 -11.77
N VAL A 552 30.74 -23.69 -12.54
CA VAL A 552 30.58 -23.79 -14.01
C VAL A 552 31.84 -23.34 -14.77
N ALA A 553 32.80 -22.69 -14.11
CA ALA A 553 33.98 -22.09 -14.74
C ALA A 553 35.28 -22.91 -14.67
N VAL A 554 35.25 -24.21 -14.34
CA VAL A 554 36.44 -25.07 -14.40
C VAL A 554 36.30 -26.17 -15.46
N PRO A 555 36.73 -25.88 -16.71
CA PRO A 555 37.37 -26.91 -17.52
C PRO A 555 38.59 -26.38 -18.30
N PRO A 556 39.43 -27.24 -18.92
CA PRO A 556 40.29 -28.26 -18.36
C PRO A 556 41.77 -27.87 -18.55
N LEU A 557 42.47 -27.45 -17.49
CA LEU A 557 43.89 -27.10 -17.57
C LEU A 557 44.85 -28.31 -17.51
N ARG A 558 44.34 -29.55 -17.61
CA ARG A 558 45.14 -30.78 -17.41
C ARG A 558 45.60 -31.52 -18.67
N ARG A 559 45.41 -30.99 -19.89
CA ARG A 559 45.81 -31.68 -21.15
C ARG A 559 46.89 -30.98 -21.99
N ARG A 560 47.80 -30.21 -21.38
CA ARG A 560 49.00 -29.68 -22.06
C ARG A 560 50.34 -29.96 -21.36
N LEU A 561 50.37 -30.95 -20.46
CA LEU A 561 51.60 -31.47 -19.85
C LEU A 561 51.67 -32.98 -20.05
N ALA A 562 51.83 -33.40 -21.31
CA ALA A 562 52.26 -34.74 -21.67
C ALA A 562 52.85 -34.69 -23.10
N ARG A 563 54.06 -34.15 -23.22
CA ARG A 563 54.97 -34.52 -24.32
C ARG A 563 55.85 -35.63 -23.75
N PRO A 564 55.84 -36.86 -24.31
CA PRO A 564 56.90 -37.81 -23.98
C PRO A 564 58.19 -37.35 -24.65
N ALA A 565 59.27 -37.48 -23.89
CA ALA A 565 60.64 -37.25 -24.29
C ALA A 565 61.05 -38.20 -25.42
N ALA A 566 61.96 -37.72 -26.26
CA ALA A 566 62.76 -38.54 -27.15
C ALA A 566 63.59 -39.54 -26.33
N ASP A 567 63.78 -40.74 -26.84
CA ASP A 567 64.82 -41.67 -26.39
C ASP A 567 65.66 -42.15 -27.60
N PRO A 568 66.96 -42.39 -27.43
CA PRO A 568 67.96 -42.48 -28.50
C PRO A 568 68.38 -43.92 -28.85
N GLN A 569 68.98 -44.08 -30.04
CA GLN A 569 69.87 -45.19 -30.50
C GLN A 569 69.29 -46.63 -30.45
N GLY A 570 69.57 -47.57 -31.34
CA GLY A 570 70.57 -47.77 -32.38
C GLY A 570 70.74 -49.29 -32.57
N SER A 571 71.33 -49.68 -33.71
CA SER A 571 71.96 -50.99 -34.05
C SER A 571 71.14 -52.25 -34.39
N THR A 572 71.55 -52.83 -35.54
CA THR A 572 71.58 -54.26 -35.98
C THR A 572 70.23 -54.96 -36.17
N GLU A 573 69.92 -55.61 -37.29
CA GLU A 573 70.73 -56.42 -38.22
C GLU A 573 70.09 -56.43 -39.62
#